data_AF-J1JXS8-F1
#
_entry.id   AF-J1JXS8-F1
#
_cell.length_a   1.000
_cell.length_b   1.000
_cell.length_c   1.000
_cell.angle_alpha   90.00
_cell.angle_beta   90.00
_cell.angle_gamma   90.00
#
_symmetry.space_group_name_H-M   'P 1'
#
loop_
_entity.id
_entity.type
_entity.pdbx_description
1 polymer ?
#
loop_
_entity_poly.entity_id
_entity_poly.type
_entity_poly.pdbx_seq_one_letter_code
_entity_poly.pdbx_strand_id
1 'polypeptide(L)'
;MARPETEPKTDLAKRFREVRRTLGFKERKQFAEHLGITAGSIGTYETGISEPTASALSKYQEICGVSLDWLITGNGEMFTDMAKAKAVGFKPQAIPAGLMKKLGRLAYTTYHDAKIQVPPEDVAELAAELYGKLQDLVQDINDKEEVEATFPLLKLHLKRQIEAEKTQPETTKD
;
A
#
# COMPACT_ATOMS: atom_id res chain seq x y z
N MET A 1 -1.42 10.34 -25.53
CA MET A 1 -1.89 10.20 -24.13
C MET A 1 -2.78 8.97 -24.06
N ALA A 2 -2.57 8.08 -23.08
CA ALA A 2 -3.45 6.93 -22.89
C ALA A 2 -4.83 7.41 -22.42
N ARG A 3 -5.90 6.88 -23.02
CA ARG A 3 -7.28 7.19 -22.61
C ARG A 3 -7.46 6.75 -21.15
N PRO A 4 -8.11 7.55 -20.28
CA PRO A 4 -8.33 7.16 -18.89
C PRO A 4 -9.08 5.81 -18.82
N GLU A 5 -8.57 4.89 -18.00
CA GLU A 5 -9.20 3.59 -17.78
C GLU A 5 -10.54 3.80 -17.06
N THR A 6 -11.61 3.15 -17.54
CA THR A 6 -12.91 3.12 -16.83
C THR A 6 -12.74 2.61 -15.41
N GLU A 7 -13.43 3.20 -14.43
CA GLU A 7 -13.34 2.78 -13.02
C GLU A 7 -13.96 1.38 -12.79
N PRO A 8 -13.43 0.59 -11.83
CA PRO A 8 -14.03 -0.68 -11.45
C PRO A 8 -15.38 -0.48 -10.75
N LYS A 9 -16.40 -1.24 -11.14
CA LYS A 9 -17.75 -1.17 -10.53
C LYS A 9 -17.92 -2.03 -9.27
N THR A 10 -16.99 -2.95 -9.01
CA THR A 10 -17.08 -3.92 -7.90
C THR A 10 -15.73 -4.05 -7.21
N ASP A 11 -15.72 -4.49 -5.95
CA ASP A 11 -14.46 -4.69 -5.21
C ASP A 11 -13.63 -5.84 -5.79
N LEU A 12 -14.29 -6.87 -6.33
CA LEU A 12 -13.61 -7.93 -7.09
C LEU A 12 -12.86 -7.34 -8.30
N ALA A 13 -13.51 -6.45 -9.06
CA ALA A 13 -12.91 -5.79 -10.21
C ALA A 13 -11.72 -4.89 -9.81
N LYS A 14 -11.81 -4.23 -8.64
CA LYS A 14 -10.68 -3.47 -8.06
C LYS A 14 -9.48 -4.38 -7.81
N ARG A 15 -9.69 -5.53 -7.15
CA ARG A 15 -8.62 -6.51 -6.86
C ARG A 15 -7.98 -7.09 -8.12
N PHE A 16 -8.77 -7.37 -9.16
CA PHE A 16 -8.20 -7.80 -10.46
C PHE A 16 -7.25 -6.75 -11.07
N ARG A 17 -7.65 -5.48 -10.99
CA ARG A 17 -6.82 -4.37 -11.46
C ARG A 17 -5.58 -4.18 -10.58
N GLU A 18 -5.74 -4.35 -9.28
CA GLU A 18 -4.68 -4.25 -8.30
C GLU A 18 -3.58 -5.29 -8.57
N VAL A 19 -3.93 -6.56 -8.78
CA VAL A 19 -2.95 -7.61 -9.15
C VAL A 19 -2.09 -7.18 -10.33
N ARG A 20 -2.72 -6.69 -11.41
CA ARG A 20 -2.00 -6.26 -12.61
C ARG A 20 -1.01 -5.13 -12.30
N ARG A 21 -1.45 -4.12 -11.54
CA ARG A 21 -0.64 -2.95 -11.18
C ARG A 21 0.49 -3.32 -10.24
N THR A 22 0.21 -4.17 -9.26
CA THR A 22 1.18 -4.70 -8.29
C THR A 22 2.27 -5.54 -8.94
N LEU A 23 1.95 -6.25 -10.02
CA LEU A 23 2.93 -6.95 -10.87
C LEU A 23 3.64 -6.03 -11.88
N GLY A 24 3.34 -4.72 -11.87
CA GLY A 24 4.03 -3.71 -12.68
C GLY A 24 3.53 -3.57 -14.13
N PHE A 25 2.44 -4.24 -14.51
CA PHE A 25 1.89 -4.15 -15.86
C PHE A 25 1.03 -2.90 -16.03
N LYS A 26 1.54 -1.92 -16.78
CA LYS A 26 0.80 -0.67 -17.05
C LYS A 26 -0.38 -0.89 -17.99
N GLU A 27 -0.24 -1.78 -18.97
CA GLU A 27 -1.25 -2.03 -20.00
C GLU A 27 -1.93 -3.39 -19.81
N ARG A 28 -3.26 -3.43 -19.95
CA ARG A 28 -4.04 -4.70 -19.92
C ARG A 28 -3.58 -5.70 -20.97
N LYS A 29 -3.17 -5.21 -22.15
CA LYS A 29 -2.71 -6.07 -23.25
C LYS A 29 -1.48 -6.89 -22.86
N GLN A 30 -0.49 -6.26 -22.23
CA GLN A 30 0.74 -6.91 -21.77
C GLN A 30 0.43 -7.99 -20.72
N PHE A 31 -0.47 -7.67 -19.78
CA PHE A 31 -0.87 -8.63 -18.76
C PHE A 31 -1.69 -9.79 -19.32
N ALA A 32 -2.56 -9.51 -20.29
CA ALA A 32 -3.36 -10.50 -20.98
C ALA A 32 -2.48 -11.50 -21.77
N GLU A 33 -1.48 -11.00 -22.49
CA GLU A 33 -0.47 -11.83 -23.17
C GLU A 33 0.28 -12.71 -22.18
N HIS A 34 0.68 -12.16 -21.04
CA HIS A 34 1.37 -12.90 -19.98
C HIS A 34 0.52 -14.05 -19.39
N LEU A 35 -0.77 -13.81 -19.16
CA LEU A 35 -1.70 -14.82 -18.65
C LEU A 35 -2.22 -15.78 -19.74
N GLY A 36 -1.97 -15.50 -21.01
CA GLY A 36 -2.62 -16.20 -22.12
C GLY A 36 -4.14 -16.03 -22.11
N ILE A 37 -4.64 -14.85 -21.75
CA ILE A 37 -6.06 -14.45 -21.76
C ILE A 37 -6.23 -13.30 -22.76
N THR A 38 -7.44 -13.06 -23.28
CA THR A 38 -7.65 -11.91 -24.17
C THR A 38 -7.70 -10.59 -23.38
N ALA A 39 -7.14 -9.52 -23.95
CA ALA A 39 -7.17 -8.18 -23.33
C ALA A 39 -8.59 -7.68 -23.04
N GLY A 40 -9.56 -8.09 -23.88
CA GLY A 40 -10.99 -7.81 -23.65
C GLY A 40 -11.52 -8.48 -22.38
N SER A 41 -11.13 -9.72 -22.10
CA SER A 41 -11.53 -10.41 -20.86
C SER A 41 -10.96 -9.70 -19.65
N ILE A 42 -9.66 -9.38 -19.64
CA ILE A 42 -9.04 -8.58 -18.57
C ILE A 42 -9.76 -7.24 -18.38
N GLY A 43 -10.10 -6.55 -19.47
CA GLY A 43 -10.85 -5.29 -19.40
C GLY A 43 -12.23 -5.44 -18.77
N THR A 44 -12.98 -6.49 -19.11
CA THR A 44 -14.32 -6.74 -18.54
C THR A 44 -14.26 -7.19 -17.07
N TYR A 45 -13.23 -7.94 -16.68
CA TYR A 45 -12.98 -8.30 -15.28
C TYR A 45 -12.61 -7.08 -14.44
N GLU A 46 -11.66 -6.26 -14.89
CA GLU A 46 -11.21 -5.06 -14.17
C GLU A 46 -12.24 -3.93 -14.11
N THR A 47 -13.30 -4.00 -14.91
CA THR A 47 -14.42 -3.05 -14.88
C THR A 47 -15.66 -3.62 -14.17
N GLY A 48 -15.67 -4.92 -13.87
CA GLY A 48 -16.81 -5.61 -13.27
C GLY A 48 -17.98 -5.80 -14.24
N ILE A 49 -17.71 -5.83 -15.55
CA ILE A 49 -18.74 -6.11 -16.59
C ILE A 49 -19.04 -7.61 -16.64
N SER A 50 -18.04 -8.45 -16.40
CA SER A 50 -18.18 -9.90 -16.40
C SER A 50 -17.43 -10.51 -15.23
N GLU A 51 -17.87 -11.69 -14.80
CA GLU A 51 -17.18 -12.48 -13.81
C GLU A 51 -16.09 -13.36 -14.45
N PRO A 52 -14.97 -13.58 -13.76
CA PRO A 52 -13.90 -14.45 -14.22
C PRO A 52 -14.37 -15.90 -14.28
N THR A 53 -13.94 -16.64 -15.30
CA THR A 53 -14.15 -18.09 -15.34
C THR A 53 -13.19 -18.81 -14.39
N ALA A 54 -13.51 -20.04 -13.99
CA ALA A 54 -12.60 -20.88 -13.21
C ALA A 54 -11.23 -21.05 -13.90
N SER A 55 -11.21 -21.13 -15.23
CA SER A 55 -9.96 -21.20 -16.01
C SER A 55 -9.15 -19.91 -15.92
N ALA A 56 -9.81 -18.74 -15.94
CA ALA A 56 -9.13 -17.46 -15.73
C ALA A 56 -8.54 -17.38 -14.31
N LEU A 57 -9.32 -17.72 -13.28
CA LEU A 57 -8.84 -17.76 -11.88
C LEU A 57 -7.62 -18.67 -11.71
N SER A 58 -7.68 -19.87 -12.30
CA SER A 58 -6.56 -20.83 -12.25
C SER A 58 -5.28 -20.23 -12.84
N LYS A 59 -5.36 -19.48 -13.95
CA LYS A 59 -4.19 -18.80 -14.54
C LYS A 59 -3.57 -17.75 -13.62
N TYR A 60 -4.39 -16.96 -12.91
CA TYR A 60 -3.89 -15.99 -11.94
C TYR A 60 -3.11 -16.68 -10.80
N GLN A 61 -3.61 -17.83 -10.32
CA GLN A 61 -2.93 -18.60 -9.29
C GLN A 61 -1.66 -19.28 -9.83
N GLU A 62 -1.75 -19.99 -10.95
CA GLU A 62 -0.66 -20.80 -11.49
C GLU A 62 0.52 -19.97 -11.98
N ILE A 63 0.25 -18.87 -12.68
CA ILE A 63 1.25 -18.03 -13.33
C ILE A 63 1.76 -16.96 -12.36
N CYS A 64 0.85 -16.26 -11.68
CA CYS A 64 1.23 -15.12 -10.85
C CYS A 64 1.37 -15.46 -9.35
N GLY A 65 0.97 -16.65 -8.92
CA GLY A 65 0.98 -17.04 -7.50
C GLY A 65 -0.09 -16.34 -6.65
N VAL A 66 -1.14 -15.81 -7.28
CA VAL A 66 -2.21 -15.05 -6.59
C VAL A 66 -3.05 -15.99 -5.71
N SER A 67 -3.39 -15.53 -4.51
CA SER A 67 -4.34 -16.18 -3.62
C SER A 67 -5.77 -16.03 -4.16
N LEU A 68 -6.44 -17.14 -4.47
CA LEU A 68 -7.85 -17.09 -4.87
C LEU A 68 -8.76 -16.64 -3.72
N ASP A 69 -8.41 -16.97 -2.48
CA ASP A 69 -9.14 -16.53 -1.30
C ASP A 69 -9.12 -15.01 -1.17
N TRP A 70 -7.93 -14.39 -1.27
CA TRP A 70 -7.80 -12.94 -1.27
C TRP A 70 -8.46 -12.31 -2.50
N LEU A 71 -8.30 -12.91 -3.68
CA LEU A 71 -8.87 -12.35 -4.91
C LEU A 71 -10.40 -12.30 -4.84
N ILE A 72 -11.03 -13.32 -4.27
CA ILE A 72 -12.50 -13.40 -4.14
C ILE A 72 -13.00 -12.60 -2.95
N THR A 73 -12.40 -12.76 -1.78
CA THR A 73 -12.92 -12.20 -0.51
C THR A 73 -12.31 -10.86 -0.11
N GLY A 74 -11.08 -10.60 -0.56
CA GLY A 74 -10.25 -9.48 -0.11
C GLY A 74 -9.49 -9.74 1.19
N ASN A 75 -9.62 -10.92 1.80
CA ASN A 75 -8.98 -11.25 3.06
C ASN A 75 -7.65 -11.97 2.85
N GLY A 76 -6.71 -11.76 3.79
CA GLY A 76 -5.39 -12.40 3.76
C GLY A 76 -4.41 -11.77 2.79
N GLU A 77 -3.42 -12.54 2.37
CA GLU A 77 -2.33 -12.07 1.50
C GLU A 77 -2.67 -12.22 0.02
N MET A 78 -2.27 -11.23 -0.80
CA MET A 78 -2.51 -11.23 -2.25
C MET A 78 -1.84 -12.42 -2.95
N PHE A 79 -0.66 -12.84 -2.51
CA PHE A 79 0.10 -13.92 -3.13
C PHE A 79 0.30 -15.09 -2.16
N THR A 80 -0.01 -16.29 -2.63
CA THR A 80 0.33 -17.55 -1.92
C THR A 80 1.72 -18.05 -2.27
N ASP A 81 2.27 -17.63 -3.42
CA ASP A 81 3.61 -18.00 -3.89
C ASP A 81 4.42 -16.75 -4.26
N MET A 82 5.25 -16.31 -3.32
CA MET A 82 6.11 -15.15 -3.49
C MET A 82 7.23 -15.35 -4.51
N ALA A 83 7.63 -16.60 -4.79
CA ALA A 83 8.65 -16.87 -5.82
C ALA A 83 8.07 -16.62 -7.21
N LYS A 84 6.84 -17.09 -7.46
CA LYS A 84 6.12 -16.81 -8.70
C LYS A 84 5.81 -15.33 -8.86
N ALA A 85 5.28 -14.69 -7.82
CA ALA A 85 5.01 -13.26 -7.85
C ALA A 85 6.25 -12.47 -8.26
N LYS A 86 7.40 -12.74 -7.62
CA LYS A 86 8.68 -12.09 -7.94
C LYS A 86 9.15 -12.37 -9.37
N ALA A 87 9.01 -13.61 -9.85
CA ALA A 87 9.38 -13.98 -11.21
C ALA A 87 8.56 -13.21 -12.27
N VAL A 88 7.32 -12.85 -11.94
CA VAL A 88 6.40 -12.11 -12.81
C VAL A 88 6.52 -10.59 -12.67
N GLY A 89 7.42 -10.11 -11.81
CA GLY A 89 7.72 -8.69 -11.67
C GLY A 89 7.16 -8.04 -10.40
N PHE A 90 6.60 -8.82 -9.47
CA PHE A 90 6.33 -8.32 -8.13
C PHE A 90 7.64 -7.86 -7.49
N LYS A 91 7.72 -6.55 -7.24
CA LYS A 91 8.78 -5.97 -6.43
C LYS A 91 8.18 -5.74 -5.05
N PRO A 92 8.60 -6.48 -4.01
CA PRO A 92 8.16 -6.15 -2.66
C PRO A 92 8.47 -4.68 -2.42
N GLN A 93 7.48 -3.93 -1.95
CA GLN A 93 7.65 -2.52 -1.64
C GLN A 93 8.73 -2.42 -0.57
N ALA A 94 9.94 -2.08 -0.97
CA ALA A 94 11.03 -1.82 -0.05
C ALA A 94 10.77 -0.46 0.59
N ILE A 95 11.02 -0.34 1.89
CA ILE A 95 11.00 0.97 2.54
C ILE A 95 12.01 1.86 1.80
N PRO A 96 11.58 3.00 1.21
CA PRO A 96 12.48 3.87 0.47
C PRO A 96 13.69 4.27 1.34
N ALA A 97 14.88 4.21 0.75
CA ALA A 97 16.11 4.50 1.46
C ALA A 97 16.05 5.90 2.09
N GLY A 98 16.28 5.98 3.40
CA GLY A 98 16.26 7.22 4.17
C GLY A 98 14.86 7.67 4.63
N LEU A 99 13.76 7.00 4.25
CA LEU A 99 12.43 7.35 4.72
C LEU A 99 12.33 7.26 6.25
N MET A 100 12.73 6.12 6.84
CA MET A 100 12.74 5.95 8.30
C MET A 100 13.58 7.00 9.01
N LYS A 101 14.70 7.42 8.41
CA LYS A 101 15.54 8.50 8.95
C LYS A 101 14.79 9.84 8.96
N LYS A 102 14.02 10.14 7.90
CA LYS A 102 13.20 11.35 7.85
C LYS A 102 12.06 11.31 8.87
N LEU A 103 11.38 10.17 9.02
CA LEU A 103 10.31 9.98 10.00
C LEU A 103 10.83 10.09 11.44
N GLY A 104 11.98 9.45 11.75
CA GLY A 104 12.63 9.60 13.05
C GLY A 104 13.05 11.05 13.34
N ARG A 105 13.58 11.77 12.33
CA ARG A 105 13.87 13.20 12.47
C ARG A 105 12.59 14.02 12.71
N LEU A 106 11.50 13.68 12.02
CA LEU A 106 10.20 14.33 12.20
C LEU A 106 9.69 14.14 13.64
N ALA A 107 9.71 12.92 14.15
CA ALA A 107 9.36 12.60 15.53
C ALA A 107 10.23 13.38 16.51
N TYR A 108 11.55 13.19 16.44
CA TYR A 108 12.52 13.84 17.33
C TYR A 108 12.35 15.36 17.37
N THR A 109 12.30 16.02 16.21
CA THR A 109 12.17 17.49 16.15
C THR A 109 10.84 17.97 16.71
N THR A 110 9.75 17.23 16.49
CA THR A 110 8.42 17.64 16.98
C THR A 110 8.32 17.55 18.51
N TYR A 111 8.85 16.49 19.12
CA TYR A 111 8.92 16.37 20.58
C TYR A 111 9.92 17.36 21.20
N HIS A 112 11.08 17.54 20.57
CA HIS A 112 12.07 18.51 21.03
C HIS A 112 11.54 19.96 20.96
N ASP A 113 10.80 20.33 19.90
CA ASP A 113 10.11 21.61 19.78
C ASP A 113 9.08 21.79 20.93
N ALA A 114 8.43 20.70 21.34
CA ALA A 114 7.52 20.65 22.48
C ALA A 114 8.22 20.58 23.85
N LYS A 115 9.56 20.67 23.88
CA LYS A 115 10.43 20.59 25.08
C LYS A 115 10.34 19.25 25.82
N ILE A 116 10.03 18.16 25.11
CA ILE A 116 10.02 16.80 25.63
C ILE A 116 11.27 16.09 25.13
N GLN A 117 12.01 15.45 26.04
CA GLN A 117 13.11 14.56 25.66
C GLN A 117 12.55 13.17 25.38
N VAL A 118 12.97 12.60 24.26
CA VAL A 118 12.56 11.27 23.82
C VAL A 118 13.82 10.42 23.67
N PRO A 119 13.94 9.31 24.42
CA PRO A 119 15.00 8.34 24.25
C PRO A 119 15.13 7.86 22.79
N PRO A 120 16.34 7.50 22.31
CA PRO A 120 16.54 7.04 20.94
C PRO A 120 15.66 5.85 20.53
N GLU A 121 15.40 4.92 21.45
CA GLU A 121 14.50 3.77 21.29
C GLU A 121 13.06 4.21 20.99
N ASP A 122 12.54 5.17 21.74
CA ASP A 122 11.19 5.72 21.56
C ASP A 122 11.10 6.52 20.25
N VAL A 123 12.18 7.19 19.82
CA VAL A 123 12.21 7.86 18.50
C VAL A 123 12.06 6.84 17.37
N ALA A 124 12.63 5.64 17.51
CA ALA A 124 12.51 4.58 16.52
C ALA A 124 11.08 4.02 16.47
N GLU A 125 10.46 3.82 17.63
CA GLU A 125 9.05 3.40 17.74
C GLU A 125 8.10 4.42 17.10
N LEU A 126 8.24 5.70 17.45
CA LEU A 126 7.47 6.79 16.84
C LEU A 126 7.69 6.89 15.33
N ALA A 127 8.91 6.63 14.85
CA ALA A 127 9.17 6.60 13.40
C ALA A 127 8.40 5.47 12.70
N ALA A 128 8.27 4.30 13.34
CA ALA A 128 7.48 3.18 12.82
C ALA A 128 5.98 3.48 12.83
N GLU A 129 5.46 4.11 13.88
CA GLU A 129 4.07 4.57 13.92
C GLU A 129 3.76 5.60 12.83
N LEU A 130 4.66 6.57 12.64
CA LEU A 130 4.54 7.56 11.57
C LEU A 130 4.62 6.91 10.18
N TYR A 131 5.37 5.81 10.03
CA TYR A 131 5.41 5.04 8.79
C TYR A 131 4.06 4.38 8.50
N GLY A 132 3.41 3.76 9.49
CA GLY A 132 2.06 3.21 9.33
C GLY A 132 1.05 4.30 8.92
N LYS A 133 1.06 5.43 9.63
CA LYS A 133 0.20 6.59 9.29
C LYS A 133 0.49 7.15 7.90
N LEU A 134 1.75 7.12 7.45
CA LEU A 134 2.12 7.54 6.10
C LEU A 134 1.55 6.58 5.05
N GLN A 135 1.63 5.27 5.28
CA GLN A 135 1.06 4.26 4.37
C GLN A 135 -0.44 4.42 4.18
N ASP A 136 -1.17 4.83 5.23
CA ASP A 136 -2.61 5.09 5.14
C ASP A 136 -2.94 6.35 4.32
N LEU A 137 -2.00 7.29 4.20
CA LEU A 137 -2.21 8.60 3.57
C LEU A 137 -1.78 8.64 2.10
N VAL A 138 -0.82 7.80 1.69
CA VAL A 138 -0.26 7.81 0.32
C VAL A 138 -0.78 6.64 -0.52
N GLN A 139 -0.93 6.87 -1.82
CA GLN A 139 -1.28 5.82 -2.79
C GLN A 139 -0.05 4.99 -3.17
N ASP A 140 1.12 5.60 -3.29
CA ASP A 140 2.39 4.90 -3.53
C ASP A 140 3.49 5.41 -2.59
N ILE A 141 3.91 4.58 -1.65
CA ILE A 141 5.00 4.88 -0.70
C ILE A 141 6.36 5.10 -1.40
N ASN A 142 6.50 4.73 -2.67
CA ASN A 142 7.71 4.97 -3.47
C ASN A 142 7.64 6.27 -4.28
N ASP A 143 6.47 6.89 -4.40
CA ASP A 143 6.35 8.22 -5.00
C ASP A 143 6.91 9.26 -4.03
N LYS A 144 8.10 9.75 -4.35
CA LYS A 144 8.80 10.73 -3.52
C LYS A 144 8.04 12.05 -3.42
N GLU A 145 7.35 12.49 -4.47
CA GLU A 145 6.60 13.75 -4.40
C GLU A 145 5.38 13.58 -3.48
N GLU A 146 4.62 12.51 -3.63
CA GLU A 146 3.47 12.21 -2.78
C GLU A 146 3.87 12.04 -1.30
N VAL A 147 4.94 11.28 -1.07
CA VAL A 147 5.47 11.06 0.28
C VAL A 147 5.90 12.38 0.91
N GLU A 148 6.75 13.19 0.26
CA GLU A 148 7.21 14.46 0.84
C GLU A 148 6.06 15.46 1.06
N ALA A 149 5.05 15.47 0.19
CA ALA A 149 3.87 16.33 0.35
C ALA A 149 3.05 15.98 1.59
N THR A 150 3.13 14.74 2.08
CA THR A 150 2.37 14.24 3.25
C THR A 150 3.05 14.57 4.59
N PHE A 151 4.36 14.86 4.61
CA PHE A 151 5.12 15.13 5.84
C PHE A 151 4.58 16.28 6.70
N PRO A 152 4.16 17.44 6.13
CA PRO A 152 3.56 18.53 6.91
C PRO A 152 2.30 18.10 7.66
N LEU A 153 1.46 17.26 7.06
CA LEU A 153 0.25 16.74 7.68
C LEU A 153 0.58 15.79 8.84
N LEU A 154 1.54 14.88 8.64
CA LEU A 154 2.03 14.01 9.71
C LEU A 154 2.58 14.82 10.88
N LYS A 155 3.35 15.90 10.61
CA LYS A 155 3.84 16.81 11.65
C LYS A 155 2.68 17.42 12.45
N LEU A 156 1.66 17.90 11.76
CA LEU A 156 0.49 18.52 12.38
C LEU A 156 -0.26 17.52 13.28
N HIS A 157 -0.46 16.30 12.82
CA HIS A 157 -1.10 15.24 13.60
C HIS A 157 -0.30 14.90 14.86
N LEU A 158 1.01 14.75 14.73
CA LEU A 158 1.88 14.47 15.88
C LEU A 158 1.87 15.61 16.91
N LYS A 159 1.88 16.87 16.47
CA LYS A 159 1.75 18.02 17.38
C LYS A 159 0.46 17.98 18.19
N ARG A 160 -0.67 17.71 17.52
CA ARG A 160 -1.98 17.59 18.18
C ARG A 160 -2.02 16.44 19.17
N GLN A 161 -1.38 15.31 18.85
CA GLN A 161 -1.24 14.18 19.74
C GLN A 161 -0.47 14.57 21.03
N ILE A 162 0.69 15.21 20.89
CA ILE A 162 1.49 15.69 22.02
C ILE A 162 0.71 16.69 22.88
N GLU A 163 -0.05 17.60 22.27
CA GLU A 163 -0.88 18.57 22.99
C GLU A 163 -2.04 17.89 23.76
N ALA A 164 -2.65 16.86 23.16
CA ALA A 164 -3.69 16.06 23.81
C ALA A 164 -3.14 15.27 25.01
N GLU A 165 -1.96 14.67 24.88
CA GLU A 165 -1.28 13.94 25.97
C GLU A 165 -0.90 14.89 27.12
N LYS A 166 -0.49 16.13 26.83
CA LYS A 166 -0.22 17.15 27.86
C LYS A 166 -1.48 17.62 28.63
N THR A 167 -2.65 17.53 28.02
CA THR A 167 -3.92 18.03 28.61
C THR A 167 -4.69 16.96 29.38
N GLN A 168 -4.29 15.69 29.28
CA GLN A 168 -4.78 14.61 30.13
C GLN A 168 -3.72 14.27 31.19
N PRO A 169 -3.83 14.76 32.45
CA PRO A 169 -2.94 14.28 33.51
C PRO A 169 -3.18 12.79 33.72
N GLU A 170 -2.08 12.03 33.83
CA GLU A 170 -2.08 10.59 34.11
C GLU A 170 -3.10 10.25 35.20
N THR A 171 -4.23 9.68 34.80
CA THR A 171 -5.06 8.92 35.73
C THR A 171 -4.45 7.53 35.82
N THR A 172 -3.58 7.40 36.81
CA THR A 172 -3.44 6.22 37.68
C THR A 172 -3.24 4.88 36.97
N LYS A 173 -2.09 4.24 37.23
CA LYS A 173 -2.08 2.82 37.58
C LYS A 173 -0.95 2.53 38.56
N ASP A 174 -1.37 2.30 39.80
CA ASP A 174 -0.70 1.51 40.84
C ASP A 174 -0.34 0.10 40.33
#